data_AF-A0A1L9NIW8-F1
#
_entry.id   AF-A0A1L9NIW8-F1
#
_cell.length_a   1.000
_cell.length_b   1.000
_cell.length_c   1.000
_cell.angle_alpha   90.00
_cell.angle_beta   90.00
_cell.angle_gamma   90.00
#
_symmetry.space_group_name_H-M   'P 1'
#
loop_
_entity.id
_entity.type
_entity.pdbx_description
1 polymer ?
#
loop_
_entity_poly.entity_id
_entity_poly.type
_entity_poly.pdbx_seq_one_letter_code
_entity_poly.pdbx_strand_id
1 'polypeptide(L)'
;MLLRERYSWAASQHATTEFEYYVNSWISRYPKLSGNPGPVGDMCRLATPDDLPFRKMLLRIQAVVLNNRQRILEAYIDAGVSPNIVSAGHGMGSLLFIAAISNHSDMVEFLFEKGAEPRRRPELPSEWSMLDEVGVYIHSEKPVDNWEKTMLSFLERGVIFSKPTVARQLCGMPNAPHLLEVALRNGLDIHRISLLHIAAERDNRELLKTILSHAPEQLHAQAILSSTRYPVRHQPALDVAISSGITMNVGYLLDMGSKPTFYSLEDAIDICKTGRSGDRVKFPYESPGWRAWKLLWVGYVQRIASKLDLDSVEAASTLERILRDESWSVQWENPEDGSLYLPALFRKMSRRSRLLYARRLDFRRYEVRLTVARIKLQKLEDDLDRPKPSWWQALDRRVSRDTSISLEIIREIEKAKERDYVEQKVKGLEEILQLRHEAAVDVP
;
A
#
# COMPACT_ATOMS: atom_id res chain seq x y z
N MET A 1 -52.62 -18.68 20.65
CA MET A 1 -52.46 -17.89 19.41
C MET A 1 -52.54 -16.39 19.71
N LEU A 2 -53.68 -15.90 20.23
CA LEU A 2 -53.90 -14.49 20.62
C LEU A 2 -52.83 -13.85 21.53
N LEU A 3 -52.29 -14.56 22.53
CA LEU A 3 -51.26 -14.01 23.43
C LEU A 3 -49.93 -13.77 22.71
N ARG A 4 -49.53 -14.68 21.81
CA ARG A 4 -48.29 -14.58 21.03
C ARG A 4 -48.36 -13.43 20.03
N GLU A 5 -49.51 -13.25 19.39
CA GLU A 5 -49.77 -12.14 18.47
C GLU A 5 -49.74 -10.79 19.20
N ARG A 6 -50.36 -10.69 20.38
CA ARG A 6 -50.31 -9.47 21.20
C ARG A 6 -48.89 -9.15 21.67
N TYR A 7 -48.13 -10.16 22.08
CA TYR A 7 -46.73 -9.98 22.46
C TYR A 7 -45.87 -9.52 21.28
N SER A 8 -46.03 -10.17 20.12
CA SER A 8 -45.31 -9.81 18.89
C SER A 8 -45.62 -8.38 18.44
N TRP A 9 -46.90 -7.99 18.48
CA TRP A 9 -47.33 -6.64 18.16
C TRP A 9 -46.72 -5.60 19.13
N ALA A 10 -46.78 -5.85 20.45
CA ALA A 10 -46.21 -4.96 21.45
C ALA A 10 -44.68 -4.82 21.31
N ALA A 11 -43.98 -5.93 21.05
CA ALA A 11 -42.55 -5.94 20.81
C ALA A 11 -42.19 -5.17 19.54
N SER A 12 -42.97 -5.34 18.46
CA SER A 12 -42.82 -4.57 17.23
C SER A 12 -43.00 -3.07 17.49
N GLN A 13 -44.09 -2.65 18.15
CA GLN A 13 -44.32 -1.24 18.46
C GLN A 13 -43.17 -0.65 19.28
N HIS A 14 -42.71 -1.36 20.31
CA HIS A 14 -41.59 -0.93 21.14
C HIS A 14 -40.28 -0.84 20.36
N ALA A 15 -39.98 -1.81 19.49
CA ALA A 15 -38.79 -1.83 18.64
C ALA A 15 -38.80 -0.70 17.61
N THR A 16 -39.96 -0.38 17.04
CA THR A 16 -40.15 0.63 15.99
C THR A 16 -40.50 2.02 16.51
N THR A 17 -40.50 2.24 17.82
CA THR A 17 -40.72 3.58 18.36
C THR A 17 -39.49 4.44 18.03
N GLU A 18 -39.73 5.59 17.42
CA GLU A 18 -38.72 6.59 17.12
C GLU A 18 -38.41 7.44 18.36
N PHE A 19 -37.13 7.67 18.63
CA PHE A 19 -36.67 8.62 19.64
C PHE A 19 -35.52 9.45 19.07
N GLU A 20 -35.34 10.65 19.63
CA GLU A 20 -34.12 11.41 19.43
C GLU A 20 -32.98 10.79 20.23
N TYR A 21 -31.96 10.33 19.53
CA TYR A 21 -30.73 9.86 20.12
C TYR A 21 -29.61 10.85 19.86
N TYR A 22 -28.83 11.14 20.89
CA TYR A 22 -27.49 11.65 20.69
C TYR A 22 -26.63 10.46 20.26
N VAL A 23 -26.19 10.51 19.01
CA VAL A 23 -25.19 9.60 18.50
C VAL A 23 -23.86 10.31 18.70
N ASN A 24 -22.94 9.71 19.45
CA ASN A 24 -21.58 10.21 19.54
C ASN A 24 -21.07 10.33 18.10
N SER A 25 -21.05 11.55 17.54
CA SER A 25 -20.67 11.71 16.16
C SER A 25 -19.16 11.43 16.10
N TRP A 26 -18.77 10.45 15.30
CA TRP A 26 -17.37 10.21 14.99
C TRP A 26 -16.74 11.43 14.30
N ILE A 27 -17.57 12.30 13.69
CA ILE A 27 -17.24 13.61 13.12
C ILE A 27 -16.72 14.60 14.19
N SER A 28 -17.08 14.45 15.47
CA SER A 28 -16.67 15.39 16.53
C SER A 28 -15.27 15.13 17.10
N ARG A 29 -14.60 14.01 16.80
CA ARG A 29 -13.26 13.74 17.34
C ARG A 29 -12.35 13.01 16.35
N TYR A 30 -11.49 13.78 15.70
CA TYR A 30 -10.24 13.31 15.13
C TYR A 30 -9.35 12.68 16.23
N PRO A 31 -9.04 11.36 16.20
CA PRO A 31 -8.17 10.71 17.19
C PRO A 31 -6.67 10.93 16.93
N LYS A 32 -6.30 11.43 15.74
CA LYS A 32 -4.90 11.48 15.28
C LYS A 32 -4.00 12.51 15.98
N LEU A 33 -4.51 13.26 16.96
CA LEU A 33 -3.71 14.19 17.76
C LEU A 33 -3.66 13.88 19.27
N SER A 34 -4.41 12.89 19.79
CA SER A 34 -4.54 12.73 21.25
C SER A 34 -4.23 11.35 21.82
N GLY A 35 -3.96 10.32 21.00
CA GLY A 35 -3.62 8.99 21.53
C GLY A 35 -4.67 8.40 22.49
N ASN A 36 -5.91 8.89 22.43
CA ASN A 36 -6.98 8.46 23.32
C ASN A 36 -7.67 7.21 22.76
N PRO A 37 -7.89 6.17 23.58
CA PRO A 37 -8.70 5.02 23.18
C PRO A 37 -10.11 5.49 22.78
N GLY A 38 -10.74 4.75 21.86
CA GLY A 38 -12.10 5.03 21.39
C GLY A 38 -13.13 5.19 22.53
N PRO A 39 -14.32 5.72 22.25
CA PRO A 39 -15.32 6.00 23.29
C PRO A 39 -15.64 4.71 24.07
N VAL A 40 -15.35 4.73 25.37
CA VAL A 40 -15.76 3.68 26.31
C VAL A 40 -17.21 3.96 26.71
N GLY A 41 -18.16 3.22 26.15
CA GLY A 41 -19.60 3.36 26.44
C GLY A 41 -20.51 3.05 25.24
N ASP A 42 -21.82 3.26 25.41
CA ASP A 42 -22.81 3.15 24.32
C ASP A 42 -22.51 4.17 23.20
N MET A 43 -22.57 3.73 21.94
CA MET A 43 -22.41 4.60 20.76
C MET A 43 -23.50 5.67 20.65
N CYS A 44 -24.69 5.37 21.18
CA CYS A 44 -25.81 6.29 21.21
C CYS A 44 -26.57 6.21 22.54
N ARG A 45 -27.08 7.36 22.99
CA ARG A 45 -27.97 7.49 24.14
C ARG A 45 -29.15 8.38 23.78
N LEU A 46 -30.22 8.33 24.57
CA LEU A 46 -31.32 9.29 24.40
C LEU A 46 -30.77 10.72 24.49
N ALA A 47 -31.21 11.56 23.55
CA ALA A 47 -30.77 12.94 23.47
C ALA A 47 -31.33 13.76 24.64
N THR A 48 -30.52 14.70 25.11
CA THR A 48 -30.94 15.74 26.06
C THR A 48 -31.05 17.09 25.35
N PRO A 49 -31.72 18.09 25.96
CA PRO A 49 -31.73 19.48 25.49
C PRO A 49 -30.37 19.99 24.99
N ASP A 50 -29.30 19.62 25.69
CA ASP A 50 -27.93 20.09 25.45
C ASP A 50 -27.24 19.47 24.22
N ASP A 51 -27.80 18.42 23.63
CA ASP A 51 -27.18 17.67 22.53
C ASP A 51 -27.40 18.27 21.13
N LEU A 52 -27.98 19.49 21.03
CA LEU A 52 -28.15 20.21 19.76
C LEU A 52 -26.78 20.67 19.22
N PRO A 53 -26.47 20.53 17.92
CA PRO A 53 -27.31 20.06 16.81
C PRO A 53 -27.15 18.56 16.46
N PHE A 54 -26.55 17.72 17.32
CA PHE A 54 -26.09 16.37 16.98
C PHE A 54 -27.11 15.24 17.20
N ARG A 55 -28.40 15.58 17.30
CA ARG A 55 -29.46 14.59 17.50
C ARG A 55 -29.78 13.88 16.19
N LYS A 56 -30.03 12.58 16.27
CA LYS A 56 -30.55 11.78 15.16
C LYS A 56 -31.82 11.08 15.61
N MET A 57 -32.85 11.13 14.76
CA MET A 57 -34.03 10.30 14.95
C MET A 57 -33.69 8.87 14.57
N LEU A 58 -33.86 7.93 15.51
CA LEU A 58 -33.60 6.50 15.28
C LEU A 58 -34.73 5.66 15.87
N LEU A 59 -34.99 4.52 15.25
CA LEU A 59 -35.80 3.48 15.88
C LEU A 59 -35.05 2.91 17.08
N ARG A 60 -35.79 2.56 18.14
CA ARG A 60 -35.21 1.92 19.33
C ARG A 60 -34.36 0.70 18.98
N ILE A 61 -34.80 -0.13 18.04
CA ILE A 61 -34.04 -1.31 17.59
C ILE A 61 -32.74 -0.94 16.86
N GLN A 62 -32.69 0.18 16.13
CA GLN A 62 -31.47 0.66 15.49
C GLN A 62 -30.43 1.11 16.53
N ALA A 63 -30.88 1.80 17.59
CA ALA A 63 -30.01 2.16 18.71
C ALA A 63 -29.45 0.93 19.45
N VAL A 64 -30.25 -0.14 19.57
CA VAL A 64 -29.80 -1.44 20.11
C VAL A 64 -28.67 -2.04 19.27
N VAL A 65 -28.77 -2.00 17.95
CA VAL A 65 -27.72 -2.47 17.03
C VAL A 65 -26.46 -1.59 17.11
N LEU A 66 -26.62 -0.27 17.10
CA LEU A 66 -25.51 0.68 17.25
C LEU A 66 -24.75 0.48 18.56
N ASN A 67 -25.43 0.10 19.63
CA ASN A 67 -24.80 -0.15 20.92
C ASN A 67 -24.30 -1.60 21.10
N ASN A 68 -24.30 -2.41 20.04
CA ASN A 68 -23.91 -3.83 20.07
C ASN A 68 -24.69 -4.68 21.10
N ARG A 69 -25.96 -4.36 21.36
CA ARG A 69 -26.77 -5.03 22.40
C ARG A 69 -27.47 -6.28 21.86
N GLN A 70 -26.69 -7.29 21.48
CA GLN A 70 -27.17 -8.51 20.82
C GLN A 70 -28.33 -9.22 21.55
N ARG A 71 -28.27 -9.36 22.88
CA ARG A 71 -29.36 -10.02 23.66
C ARG A 71 -30.71 -9.32 23.54
N ILE A 72 -30.71 -7.98 23.46
CA ILE A 72 -31.96 -7.21 23.30
C ILE A 72 -32.48 -7.35 21.87
N LEU A 73 -31.56 -7.32 20.89
CA LEU A 73 -31.90 -7.56 19.49
C LEU A 73 -32.51 -8.95 19.29
N GLU A 74 -31.92 -9.97 19.89
CA GLU A 74 -32.42 -11.35 19.88
C GLU A 74 -33.84 -11.44 20.46
N ALA A 75 -34.09 -10.80 21.60
CA ALA A 75 -35.44 -10.75 22.17
C ALA A 75 -36.48 -10.11 21.22
N TYR A 76 -36.11 -9.08 20.45
CA TYR A 76 -37.02 -8.51 19.45
C TYR A 76 -37.26 -9.47 18.27
N ILE A 77 -36.20 -10.09 17.75
CA ILE A 77 -36.33 -11.01 16.62
C ILE A 77 -37.14 -12.25 17.01
N ASP A 78 -36.89 -12.81 18.19
CA ASP A 78 -37.64 -13.96 18.71
C ASP A 78 -39.11 -13.61 19.01
N ALA A 79 -39.40 -12.34 19.28
CA ALA A 79 -40.76 -11.81 19.36
C ALA A 79 -41.43 -11.62 17.99
N GLY A 80 -40.74 -11.89 16.88
CA GLY A 80 -41.26 -11.79 15.52
C GLY A 80 -40.99 -10.46 14.81
N VAL A 81 -40.14 -9.59 15.37
CA VAL A 81 -39.68 -8.39 14.66
C VAL A 81 -38.77 -8.82 13.51
N SER A 82 -39.07 -8.36 12.30
CA SER A 82 -38.29 -8.70 11.12
C SER A 82 -36.85 -8.18 11.22
N PRO A 83 -35.82 -9.00 10.94
CA PRO A 83 -34.43 -8.53 10.88
C PRO A 83 -34.17 -7.58 9.70
N ASN A 84 -35.08 -7.56 8.72
CA ASN A 84 -35.02 -6.71 7.52
C ASN A 84 -35.76 -5.38 7.70
N ILE A 85 -36.04 -4.99 8.94
CA ILE A 85 -36.71 -3.73 9.20
C ILE A 85 -35.86 -2.53 8.75
N VAL A 86 -36.51 -1.59 8.06
CA VAL A 86 -35.90 -0.35 7.56
C VAL A 86 -36.71 0.82 8.11
N SER A 87 -36.03 1.86 8.57
CA SER A 87 -36.68 3.14 8.89
C SER A 87 -36.91 3.91 7.60
N ALA A 88 -38.18 4.21 7.28
CA ALA A 88 -38.51 5.12 6.19
C ALA A 88 -38.20 6.56 6.62
N GLY A 89 -37.46 7.30 5.79
CA GLY A 89 -37.35 8.76 5.90
C GLY A 89 -36.19 9.32 6.72
N HIS A 90 -35.77 8.70 7.84
CA HIS A 90 -34.83 9.38 8.76
C HIS A 90 -33.75 8.50 9.45
N GLY A 91 -33.69 7.19 9.20
CA GLY A 91 -32.74 6.27 9.87
C GLY A 91 -31.45 5.97 9.10
N MET A 92 -30.48 5.33 9.80
CA MET A 92 -29.17 4.95 9.25
C MET A 92 -29.19 3.82 8.20
N GLY A 93 -30.35 3.25 7.84
CA GLY A 93 -30.47 2.10 6.94
C GLY A 93 -31.02 0.85 7.62
N SER A 94 -30.79 -0.33 7.02
CA SER A 94 -31.17 -1.64 7.59
C SER A 94 -30.36 -1.96 8.86
N LEU A 95 -30.87 -2.86 9.70
CA LEU A 95 -30.12 -3.34 10.88
C LEU A 95 -28.74 -3.90 10.49
N LEU A 96 -28.70 -4.64 9.38
CA LEU A 96 -27.48 -5.23 8.84
C LEU A 96 -26.47 -4.15 8.40
N PHE A 97 -26.93 -3.06 7.78
CA PHE A 97 -26.05 -1.94 7.40
C PHE A 97 -25.43 -1.29 8.64
N ILE A 98 -26.26 -1.03 9.65
CA ILE A 98 -25.84 -0.40 10.91
C ILE A 98 -24.79 -1.25 11.62
N ALA A 99 -25.02 -2.56 11.73
CA ALA A 99 -24.07 -3.49 12.34
C ALA A 99 -22.73 -3.50 11.57
N ALA A 100 -22.78 -3.47 10.24
CA ALA A 100 -21.61 -3.51 9.37
C ALA A 100 -20.74 -2.24 9.47
N ILE A 101 -21.34 -1.03 9.38
CA ILE A 101 -20.59 0.24 9.53
C ILE A 101 -20.06 0.44 10.96
N SER A 102 -20.70 -0.22 11.92
CA SER A 102 -20.26 -0.26 13.32
C SER A 102 -19.10 -1.23 13.53
N ASN A 103 -18.83 -2.11 12.55
CA ASN A 103 -17.89 -3.24 12.61
C ASN A 103 -18.21 -4.22 13.75
N HIS A 104 -19.50 -4.49 13.97
CA HIS A 104 -19.96 -5.50 14.91
C HIS A 104 -20.11 -6.83 14.16
N SER A 105 -18.99 -7.48 13.81
CA SER A 105 -18.98 -8.70 12.99
C SER A 105 -19.88 -9.81 13.54
N ASP A 106 -19.89 -10.00 14.86
CA ASP A 106 -20.70 -11.05 15.52
C ASP A 106 -22.21 -10.75 15.38
N MET A 107 -22.57 -9.46 15.37
CA MET A 107 -23.94 -9.03 15.15
C MET A 107 -24.35 -9.13 13.68
N VAL A 108 -23.42 -8.91 12.75
CA VAL A 108 -23.63 -9.12 11.31
C VAL A 108 -23.92 -10.61 11.05
N GLU A 109 -23.09 -11.51 11.60
CA GLU A 109 -23.33 -12.95 11.52
C GLU A 109 -24.68 -13.35 12.12
N PHE A 110 -24.98 -12.89 13.33
CA PHE A 110 -26.26 -13.16 13.99
C PHE A 110 -27.46 -12.68 13.15
N LEU A 111 -27.39 -11.49 12.56
CA LEU A 111 -28.46 -10.97 11.71
C LEU A 111 -28.66 -11.85 10.48
N PHE A 112 -27.58 -12.28 9.84
CA PHE A 112 -27.66 -13.19 8.72
C PHE A 112 -28.22 -14.57 9.11
N GLU A 113 -27.84 -15.14 10.24
CA GLU A 113 -28.42 -16.40 10.77
C GLU A 113 -29.93 -16.29 10.98
N LYS A 114 -30.42 -15.10 11.35
CA LYS A 114 -31.85 -14.81 11.50
C LYS A 114 -32.55 -14.44 10.18
N GLY A 115 -31.86 -14.48 9.04
CA GLY A 115 -32.44 -14.23 7.70
C GLY A 115 -32.43 -12.77 7.27
N ALA A 116 -31.53 -11.95 7.81
CA ALA A 116 -31.29 -10.61 7.27
C ALA A 116 -30.77 -10.69 5.83
N GLU A 117 -31.32 -9.86 4.96
CA GLU A 117 -30.98 -9.81 3.55
C GLU A 117 -30.07 -8.60 3.27
N PRO A 118 -28.98 -8.78 2.51
CA PRO A 118 -28.02 -7.73 2.21
C PRO A 118 -28.53 -6.78 1.10
N ARG A 119 -29.62 -6.06 1.39
CA ARG A 119 -30.25 -5.13 0.45
C ARG A 119 -29.61 -3.75 0.51
N ARG A 120 -29.31 -3.20 -0.67
CA ARG A 120 -28.91 -1.80 -0.84
C ARG A 120 -30.07 -0.85 -0.51
N ARG A 121 -29.75 0.39 -0.15
CA ARG A 121 -30.75 1.46 -0.10
C ARG A 121 -31.34 1.77 -1.48
N PRO A 122 -32.68 2.00 -1.61
CA PRO A 122 -33.32 2.31 -2.88
C PRO A 122 -32.76 3.56 -3.57
N GLU A 123 -32.33 4.54 -2.79
CA GLU A 123 -31.82 5.83 -3.26
C GLU A 123 -30.44 5.74 -3.93
N LEU A 124 -29.74 4.61 -3.74
CA LEU A 124 -28.44 4.37 -4.36
C LEU A 124 -28.58 3.81 -5.78
N PRO A 125 -27.57 3.96 -6.64
CA PRO A 125 -27.59 3.39 -7.98
C PRO A 125 -27.77 1.87 -7.98
N SER A 126 -28.42 1.32 -9.00
CA SER A 126 -28.77 -0.10 -9.09
C SER A 126 -27.57 -1.06 -9.07
N GLU A 127 -26.42 -0.58 -9.53
CA GLU A 127 -25.18 -1.33 -9.59
C GLU A 127 -24.44 -1.39 -8.25
N TRP A 128 -24.87 -0.64 -7.23
CA TRP A 128 -24.24 -0.70 -5.91
C TRP A 128 -24.73 -1.92 -5.15
N SER A 129 -23.79 -2.74 -4.70
CA SER A 129 -24.08 -3.73 -3.67
C SER A 129 -24.21 -3.07 -2.30
N MET A 130 -24.80 -3.78 -1.34
CA MET A 130 -24.74 -3.36 0.06
C MET A 130 -23.29 -3.30 0.57
N LEU A 131 -22.40 -4.14 0.04
CA LEU A 131 -20.99 -4.13 0.39
C LEU A 131 -20.28 -2.86 -0.13
N ASP A 132 -20.67 -2.36 -1.30
CA ASP A 132 -20.21 -1.06 -1.84
C ASP A 132 -20.64 0.09 -0.93
N GLU A 133 -21.88 0.06 -0.46
CA GLU A 133 -22.43 1.06 0.45
C GLU A 133 -21.66 1.10 1.79
N VAL A 134 -21.48 -0.07 2.41
CA VAL A 134 -20.72 -0.21 3.67
C VAL A 134 -19.29 0.27 3.48
N GLY A 135 -18.62 -0.19 2.42
CA GLY A 135 -17.22 0.16 2.15
C GLY A 135 -17.03 1.66 1.88
N VAL A 136 -17.94 2.31 1.14
CA VAL A 136 -17.90 3.77 0.93
C VAL A 136 -18.09 4.51 2.25
N TYR A 137 -19.05 4.11 3.08
CA TYR A 137 -19.30 4.74 4.37
C TYR A 137 -18.10 4.60 5.32
N ILE A 138 -17.52 3.40 5.41
CA ILE A 138 -16.27 3.16 6.15
C ILE A 138 -15.14 4.03 5.58
N HIS A 139 -15.03 4.18 4.26
CA HIS A 139 -13.98 5.01 3.68
C HIS A 139 -14.10 6.49 4.07
N SER A 140 -15.30 7.06 3.97
CA SER A 140 -15.53 8.49 4.14
C SER A 140 -15.67 8.92 5.60
N GLU A 141 -16.35 8.11 6.42
CA GLU A 141 -16.76 8.51 7.77
C GLU A 141 -15.94 7.84 8.88
N LYS A 142 -15.42 6.63 8.65
CA LYS A 142 -14.81 5.82 9.71
C LYS A 142 -13.84 4.80 9.10
N PRO A 143 -12.56 5.15 8.85
CA PRO A 143 -11.56 4.14 8.50
C PRO A 143 -11.40 3.18 9.67
N VAL A 144 -12.19 2.10 9.67
CA VAL A 144 -12.15 1.07 10.69
C VAL A 144 -10.95 0.21 10.40
N ASP A 145 -10.05 0.10 11.37
CA ASP A 145 -9.06 -0.95 11.36
C ASP A 145 -9.80 -2.29 11.47
N ASN A 146 -9.58 -3.19 10.50
CA ASN A 146 -9.97 -4.59 10.60
C ASN A 146 -11.48 -4.91 10.45
N TRP A 147 -12.13 -4.45 9.38
CA TRP A 147 -13.48 -4.92 9.01
C TRP A 147 -13.49 -6.16 8.10
N GLU A 148 -12.35 -6.86 8.00
CA GLU A 148 -12.17 -8.04 7.14
C GLU A 148 -13.18 -9.16 7.42
N LYS A 149 -13.51 -9.40 8.70
CA LYS A 149 -14.50 -10.40 9.09
C LYS A 149 -15.88 -10.05 8.55
N THR A 150 -16.29 -8.81 8.75
CA THR A 150 -17.54 -8.29 8.19
C THR A 150 -17.54 -8.38 6.66
N MET A 151 -16.45 -8.05 5.97
CA MET A 151 -16.37 -8.24 4.52
C MET A 151 -16.54 -9.71 4.12
N LEU A 152 -15.84 -10.62 4.80
CA LEU A 152 -15.93 -12.06 4.55
C LEU A 152 -17.37 -12.57 4.70
N SER A 153 -18.06 -12.19 5.78
CA SER A 153 -19.45 -12.54 6.04
C SER A 153 -20.39 -12.24 4.88
N PHE A 154 -20.20 -11.08 4.25
CA PHE A 154 -20.99 -10.66 3.09
C PHE A 154 -20.60 -11.42 1.83
N LEU A 155 -19.30 -11.59 1.59
CA LEU A 155 -18.80 -12.34 0.44
C LEU A 155 -19.26 -13.81 0.48
N GLU A 156 -19.20 -14.49 1.63
CA GLU A 156 -19.67 -15.87 1.81
C GLU A 156 -21.16 -16.05 1.49
N ARG A 157 -21.92 -14.96 1.51
CA ARG A 157 -23.36 -14.92 1.19
C ARG A 157 -23.65 -14.46 -0.24
N GLY A 158 -22.62 -14.40 -1.09
CA GLY A 158 -22.74 -14.05 -2.49
C GLY A 158 -22.82 -12.54 -2.76
N VAL A 159 -22.57 -11.69 -1.77
CA VAL A 159 -22.61 -10.23 -1.96
C VAL A 159 -21.28 -9.76 -2.50
N ILE A 160 -21.21 -9.55 -3.82
CA ILE A 160 -20.02 -9.01 -4.49
C ILE A 160 -20.00 -7.47 -4.47
N PHE A 161 -18.82 -6.87 -4.58
CA PHE A 161 -18.63 -5.42 -4.71
C PHE A 161 -18.27 -5.03 -6.15
N SER A 162 -18.52 -3.77 -6.50
CA SER A 162 -18.25 -3.23 -7.84
C SER A 162 -17.36 -1.99 -7.83
N LYS A 163 -17.19 -1.34 -6.67
CA LYS A 163 -16.48 -0.07 -6.57
C LYS A 163 -14.99 -0.26 -6.33
N PRO A 164 -14.12 0.51 -7.03
CA PRO A 164 -12.68 0.52 -6.77
C PRO A 164 -12.31 0.88 -5.33
N THR A 165 -13.15 1.63 -4.62
CA THR A 165 -12.96 1.96 -3.21
C THR A 165 -12.96 0.71 -2.33
N VAL A 166 -13.91 -0.21 -2.54
CA VAL A 166 -13.97 -1.48 -1.79
C VAL A 166 -12.81 -2.38 -2.20
N ALA A 167 -12.48 -2.44 -3.49
CA ALA A 167 -11.32 -3.18 -3.98
C ALA A 167 -10.01 -2.72 -3.31
N ARG A 168 -9.83 -1.41 -3.16
CA ARG A 168 -8.66 -0.83 -2.46
C ARG A 168 -8.63 -1.17 -0.98
N GLN A 169 -9.79 -1.23 -0.33
CA GLN A 169 -9.86 -1.69 1.07
C GLN A 169 -9.50 -3.15 1.18
N LEU A 170 -10.09 -4.02 0.35
CA LEU A 170 -9.78 -5.45 0.29
C LEU A 170 -8.28 -5.68 0.10
N CYS A 171 -7.66 -5.00 -0.89
CA CYS A 171 -6.23 -5.16 -1.17
C CYS A 171 -5.31 -4.72 -0.01
N GLY A 172 -5.83 -3.90 0.91
CA GLY A 172 -5.12 -3.47 2.12
C GLY A 172 -5.31 -4.40 3.32
N MET A 173 -6.15 -5.42 3.24
CA MET A 173 -6.44 -6.33 4.36
C MET A 173 -5.38 -7.45 4.46
N PRO A 174 -5.04 -7.92 5.67
CA PRO A 174 -4.14 -9.07 5.85
C PRO A 174 -4.63 -10.33 5.12
N ASN A 175 -5.93 -10.60 5.16
CA ASN A 175 -6.56 -11.77 4.53
C ASN A 175 -7.04 -11.50 3.09
N ALA A 176 -6.50 -10.49 2.41
CA ALA A 176 -6.91 -10.11 1.05
C ALA A 176 -6.96 -11.26 0.03
N PRO A 177 -5.97 -12.19 -0.03
CA PRO A 177 -6.02 -13.28 -1.01
C PRO A 177 -7.23 -14.19 -0.81
N HIS A 178 -7.57 -14.51 0.45
CA HIS A 178 -8.72 -15.35 0.76
C HIS A 178 -10.05 -14.64 0.45
N LEU A 179 -10.17 -13.35 0.84
CA LEU A 179 -11.35 -12.53 0.51
C LEU A 179 -11.56 -12.46 -1.00
N LEU A 180 -10.48 -12.28 -1.77
CA LEU A 180 -10.56 -12.25 -3.22
C LEU A 180 -11.03 -13.59 -3.79
N GLU A 181 -10.50 -14.72 -3.33
CA GLU A 181 -10.95 -16.05 -3.76
C GLU A 181 -12.46 -16.25 -3.53
N VAL A 182 -12.97 -15.84 -2.37
CA VAL A 182 -14.42 -15.91 -2.09
C VAL A 182 -15.19 -14.97 -3.02
N ALA A 183 -14.70 -13.75 -3.26
CA ALA A 183 -15.35 -12.81 -4.17
C ALA A 183 -15.40 -13.34 -5.63
N LEU A 184 -14.31 -13.93 -6.12
CA LEU A 184 -14.23 -14.52 -7.46
C LEU A 184 -15.17 -15.71 -7.61
N ARG A 185 -15.25 -16.60 -6.60
CA ARG A 185 -16.21 -17.72 -6.57
C ARG A 185 -17.66 -17.25 -6.66
N ASN A 186 -17.95 -16.05 -6.15
CA ASN A 186 -19.28 -15.45 -6.20
C ASN A 186 -19.51 -14.56 -7.44
N GLY A 187 -18.62 -14.61 -8.44
CA GLY A 187 -18.80 -13.94 -9.73
C GLY A 187 -18.29 -12.51 -9.79
N LEU A 188 -17.34 -12.11 -8.93
CA LEU A 188 -16.63 -10.85 -9.10
C LEU A 188 -15.90 -10.82 -10.46
N ASP A 189 -16.23 -9.84 -11.29
CA ASP A 189 -15.52 -9.60 -12.55
C ASP A 189 -14.17 -8.92 -12.28
N ILE A 190 -13.11 -9.72 -12.36
CA ILE A 190 -11.74 -9.27 -12.15
C ILE A 190 -11.26 -8.27 -13.21
N HIS A 191 -11.82 -8.27 -14.42
CA HIS A 191 -11.37 -7.39 -15.51
C HIS A 191 -11.96 -5.98 -15.42
N ARG A 192 -13.15 -5.85 -14.85
CA ARG A 192 -13.84 -4.56 -14.71
C ARG A 192 -13.16 -3.64 -13.69
N ILE A 193 -12.48 -4.22 -12.72
CA ILE A 193 -11.75 -3.51 -11.68
C ILE A 193 -10.27 -3.67 -12.01
N SER A 194 -9.50 -2.57 -12.07
CA SER A 194 -8.06 -2.61 -12.26
C SER A 194 -7.33 -3.19 -11.03
N LEU A 195 -7.74 -4.38 -10.60
CA LEU A 195 -7.42 -4.98 -9.31
C LEU A 195 -5.93 -5.27 -9.20
N LEU A 196 -5.29 -5.72 -10.28
CA LEU A 196 -3.84 -5.88 -10.33
C LEU A 196 -3.10 -4.56 -10.04
N HIS A 197 -3.60 -3.43 -10.54
CA HIS A 197 -2.98 -2.13 -10.32
C HIS A 197 -3.16 -1.66 -8.87
N ILE A 198 -4.35 -1.87 -8.30
CA ILE A 198 -4.64 -1.57 -6.90
C ILE A 198 -3.79 -2.45 -5.97
N ALA A 199 -3.64 -3.74 -6.29
CA ALA A 199 -2.81 -4.66 -5.54
C ALA A 199 -1.31 -4.33 -5.69
N ALA A 200 -0.86 -3.84 -6.85
CA ALA A 200 0.51 -3.43 -7.08
C ALA A 200 0.95 -2.26 -6.18
N GLU A 201 0.02 -1.37 -5.80
CA GLU A 201 0.21 -0.29 -4.82
C GLU A 201 0.41 -0.81 -3.37
N ARG A 202 0.13 -2.09 -3.09
CA ARG A 202 0.09 -2.65 -1.74
C ARG A 202 1.17 -3.71 -1.55
N ASP A 203 1.76 -3.76 -0.35
CA ASP A 203 2.76 -4.77 0.02
C ASP A 203 2.11 -6.13 0.31
N ASN A 204 1.51 -6.74 -0.72
CA ASN A 204 0.88 -8.05 -0.65
C ASN A 204 1.15 -8.86 -1.93
N ARG A 205 2.33 -9.49 -1.97
CA ARG A 205 2.77 -10.32 -3.09
C ARG A 205 1.84 -11.51 -3.36
N GLU A 206 1.30 -12.12 -2.32
CA GLU A 206 0.40 -13.28 -2.48
C GLU A 206 -0.89 -12.87 -3.19
N LEU A 207 -1.40 -11.66 -2.92
CA LEU A 207 -2.55 -11.13 -3.66
C LEU A 207 -2.27 -10.96 -5.16
N LEU A 208 -1.07 -10.48 -5.53
CA LEU A 208 -0.67 -10.41 -6.95
C LEU A 208 -0.64 -11.80 -7.59
N LYS A 209 -0.12 -12.82 -6.89
CA LYS A 209 -0.13 -14.20 -7.37
C LYS A 209 -1.55 -14.70 -7.60
N THR A 210 -2.44 -14.48 -6.63
CA THR A 210 -3.85 -14.87 -6.74
C THR A 210 -4.50 -14.22 -7.96
N ILE A 211 -4.35 -12.90 -8.13
CA ILE A 211 -4.91 -12.16 -9.28
C ILE A 211 -4.40 -12.73 -10.60
N LEU A 212 -3.08 -12.89 -10.75
CA LEU A 212 -2.48 -13.38 -12.00
C LEU A 212 -2.75 -14.86 -12.27
N SER A 213 -3.06 -15.67 -11.25
CA SER A 213 -3.47 -17.06 -11.44
C SER A 213 -4.86 -17.20 -12.06
N HIS A 214 -5.75 -16.22 -11.81
CA HIS A 214 -7.09 -16.17 -12.39
C HIS A 214 -7.16 -15.34 -13.67
N ALA A 215 -6.31 -14.31 -13.80
CA ALA A 215 -6.37 -13.33 -14.88
C ALA A 215 -4.96 -12.92 -15.36
N PRO A 216 -4.20 -13.82 -16.01
CA PRO A 216 -2.81 -13.57 -16.41
C PRO A 216 -2.68 -12.44 -17.44
N GLU A 217 -3.69 -12.22 -18.28
CA GLU A 217 -3.72 -11.13 -19.26
C GLU A 217 -3.73 -9.73 -18.61
N GLN A 218 -4.11 -9.62 -17.33
CA GLN A 218 -3.99 -8.36 -16.59
C GLN A 218 -2.55 -7.88 -16.43
N LEU A 219 -1.55 -8.76 -16.57
CA LEU A 219 -0.14 -8.40 -16.47
C LEU A 219 0.28 -7.30 -17.45
N HIS A 220 -0.38 -7.26 -18.62
CA HIS A 220 -0.14 -6.30 -19.68
C HIS A 220 -1.29 -5.30 -19.85
N ALA A 221 -2.33 -5.41 -19.04
CA ALA A 221 -3.42 -4.45 -19.03
C ALA A 221 -2.91 -3.09 -18.56
N GLN A 222 -3.48 -2.04 -19.14
CA GLN A 222 -3.17 -0.67 -18.77
C GLN A 222 -4.40 -0.07 -18.10
N ALA A 223 -4.24 0.46 -16.88
CA ALA A 223 -5.31 1.15 -16.19
C ALA A 223 -5.16 2.67 -16.33
N ILE A 224 -6.30 3.35 -16.48
CA ILE A 224 -6.39 4.79 -16.30
C ILE A 224 -6.45 5.05 -14.80
N LEU A 225 -5.35 5.52 -14.22
CA LEU A 225 -5.29 5.88 -12.80
C LEU A 225 -5.15 7.40 -12.64
N SER A 226 -5.94 7.98 -11.74
CA SER A 226 -5.76 9.36 -11.28
C SER A 226 -4.63 9.40 -10.25
N SER A 227 -3.42 9.76 -10.66
CA SER A 227 -2.31 10.03 -9.75
C SER A 227 -2.26 11.52 -9.43
N THR A 228 -1.93 11.86 -8.19
CA THR A 228 -1.65 13.26 -7.79
C THR A 228 -0.28 13.73 -8.27
N ARG A 229 0.63 12.81 -8.64
CA ARG A 229 1.99 13.13 -9.12
C ARG A 229 2.10 13.24 -10.64
N TYR A 230 1.22 12.59 -11.39
CA TYR A 230 1.26 12.58 -12.85
C TYR A 230 -0.14 12.67 -13.45
N PRO A 231 -0.34 13.36 -14.59
CA PRO A 231 -1.64 13.42 -15.25
C PRO A 231 -2.13 12.02 -15.60
N VAL A 232 -3.45 11.83 -15.57
CA VAL A 232 -4.19 10.60 -15.87
C VAL A 232 -3.61 9.92 -17.13
N ARG A 233 -2.95 8.77 -16.95
CA ARG A 233 -2.31 8.02 -18.04
C ARG A 233 -2.51 6.52 -17.86
N HIS A 234 -2.46 5.81 -18.98
CA HIS A 234 -2.45 4.36 -19.05
C HIS A 234 -1.15 3.83 -18.45
N GLN A 235 -1.21 3.34 -17.21
CA GLN A 235 -0.04 2.78 -16.52
C GLN A 235 -0.21 1.27 -16.40
N PRO A 236 0.80 0.45 -16.76
CA PRO A 236 0.84 -0.96 -16.40
C PRO A 236 1.02 -1.12 -14.89
N ALA A 237 0.63 -2.28 -14.35
CA ALA A 237 0.77 -2.57 -12.92
C ALA A 237 2.23 -2.46 -12.41
N LEU A 238 3.22 -2.71 -13.27
CA LEU A 238 4.63 -2.51 -12.94
C LEU A 238 4.97 -1.05 -12.62
N ASP A 239 4.45 -0.09 -13.39
CA ASP A 239 4.70 1.34 -13.15
C ASP A 239 4.04 1.79 -11.85
N VAL A 240 2.88 1.21 -11.52
CA VAL A 240 2.22 1.46 -10.22
C VAL A 240 3.06 0.91 -9.07
N ALA A 241 3.57 -0.32 -9.17
CA ALA A 241 4.44 -0.90 -8.16
C ALA A 241 5.73 -0.09 -7.98
N ILE A 242 6.33 0.38 -9.09
CA ILE A 242 7.53 1.21 -9.08
C ILE A 242 7.23 2.54 -8.42
N SER A 243 6.28 3.32 -8.93
CA SER A 243 5.92 4.64 -8.37
C SER A 243 5.45 4.57 -6.91
N SER A 244 4.86 3.45 -6.51
CA SER A 244 4.47 3.16 -5.12
C SER A 244 5.60 2.56 -4.28
N GLY A 245 6.80 2.43 -4.85
CA GLY A 245 8.04 1.92 -4.28
C GLY A 245 7.95 0.58 -3.56
N ILE A 246 7.01 -0.29 -3.95
CA ILE A 246 6.80 -1.60 -3.33
C ILE A 246 7.79 -2.61 -3.93
N THR A 247 8.95 -2.73 -3.30
CA THR A 247 10.11 -3.46 -3.86
C THR A 247 9.80 -4.92 -4.17
N MET A 248 9.02 -5.59 -3.31
CA MET A 248 8.65 -6.99 -3.49
C MET A 248 7.76 -7.21 -4.74
N ASN A 249 6.83 -6.29 -4.99
CA ASN A 249 5.94 -6.35 -6.14
C ASN A 249 6.66 -6.04 -7.44
N VAL A 250 7.58 -5.08 -7.44
CA VAL A 250 8.41 -4.75 -8.63
C VAL A 250 9.18 -5.98 -9.09
N GLY A 251 9.88 -6.65 -8.17
CA GLY A 251 10.62 -7.88 -8.48
C GLY A 251 9.72 -8.97 -9.04
N TYR A 252 8.60 -9.23 -8.38
CA TYR A 252 7.64 -10.25 -8.80
C TYR A 252 7.04 -9.97 -10.20
N LEU A 253 6.60 -8.74 -10.47
CA LEU A 253 6.03 -8.37 -11.78
C LEU A 253 7.08 -8.47 -12.90
N LEU A 254 8.34 -8.09 -12.63
CA LEU A 254 9.43 -8.25 -13.59
C LEU A 254 9.77 -9.72 -13.88
N ASP A 255 9.71 -10.58 -12.85
CA ASP A 255 9.90 -12.04 -12.96
C ASP A 255 8.78 -12.70 -13.76
N MET A 256 7.53 -12.24 -13.59
CA MET A 256 6.36 -12.71 -14.34
C MET A 256 6.35 -12.27 -15.81
N GLY A 257 7.32 -11.47 -16.25
CA GLY A 257 7.43 -11.03 -17.64
C GLY A 257 6.74 -9.71 -17.96
N SER A 258 6.40 -8.90 -16.95
CA SER A 258 5.92 -7.54 -17.21
C SER A 258 6.96 -6.75 -18.01
N LYS A 259 6.47 -6.03 -19.03
CA LYS A 259 7.30 -5.24 -19.95
C LYS A 259 7.49 -3.85 -19.36
N PRO A 260 8.73 -3.47 -19.00
CA PRO A 260 8.98 -2.13 -18.54
C PRO A 260 8.84 -1.12 -19.68
N THR A 261 8.59 0.12 -19.30
CA THR A 261 8.55 1.30 -20.17
C THR A 261 9.72 2.23 -19.82
N PHE A 262 9.95 3.25 -20.63
CA PHE A 262 10.89 4.31 -20.26
C PHE A 262 10.45 5.08 -19.01
N TYR A 263 9.16 5.10 -18.69
CA TYR A 263 8.65 5.64 -17.43
C TYR A 263 8.99 4.74 -16.24
N SER A 264 8.89 3.41 -16.39
CA SER A 264 9.38 2.47 -15.36
C SER A 264 10.83 2.76 -15.00
N LEU A 265 11.66 3.01 -16.01
CA LEU A 265 13.09 3.30 -15.83
C LEU A 265 13.29 4.61 -15.07
N GLU A 266 12.56 5.65 -15.47
CA GLU A 266 12.65 6.95 -14.86
C GLU A 266 12.18 6.97 -13.41
N ASP A 267 10.98 6.45 -13.12
CA ASP A 267 10.45 6.41 -11.76
C ASP A 267 11.36 5.58 -10.84
N ALA A 268 11.94 4.48 -11.34
CA ALA A 268 12.90 3.69 -10.57
C ALA A 268 14.18 4.48 -10.24
N ILE A 269 14.66 5.31 -11.17
CA ILE A 269 15.80 6.21 -10.95
C ILE A 269 15.42 7.35 -10.00
N ASP A 270 14.24 7.95 -10.13
CA ASP A 270 13.76 8.99 -9.22
C ASP A 270 13.64 8.48 -7.78
N ILE A 271 13.17 7.24 -7.61
CA ILE A 271 13.13 6.58 -6.30
C ILE A 271 14.54 6.37 -5.75
N CYS A 272 15.49 5.89 -6.56
CA CYS A 272 16.90 5.79 -6.16
C CYS A 272 17.48 7.12 -5.67
N LYS A 273 17.09 8.24 -6.31
CA LYS A 273 17.60 9.59 -6.02
C LYS A 273 16.99 10.18 -4.77
N THR A 274 15.66 10.21 -4.71
CA THR A 274 14.93 11.00 -3.73
C THR A 274 14.70 10.25 -2.43
N GLY A 275 14.66 8.92 -2.48
CA GLY A 275 14.10 8.12 -1.39
C GLY A 275 12.64 8.50 -1.07
N ARG A 276 11.96 9.26 -1.94
CA ARG A 276 10.62 9.79 -1.69
C ARG A 276 9.61 9.13 -2.62
N SER A 277 9.42 7.83 -2.46
CA SER A 277 8.13 7.14 -2.66
C SER A 277 8.23 5.68 -2.27
N GLY A 278 7.20 5.21 -1.55
CA GLY A 278 6.93 3.79 -1.43
C GLY A 278 7.83 2.98 -0.53
N ASP A 279 7.29 1.86 -0.01
CA ASP A 279 7.81 1.15 1.17
C ASP A 279 8.32 2.15 2.21
N ARG A 280 7.44 3.10 2.62
CA ARG A 280 7.61 4.13 3.66
C ARG A 280 9.05 4.15 4.17
N VAL A 281 9.98 4.93 3.62
CA VAL A 281 11.40 4.91 4.04
C VAL A 281 11.50 5.00 5.56
N LYS A 282 11.57 3.82 6.21
CA LYS A 282 11.66 3.64 7.67
C LYS A 282 13.10 3.81 8.13
N PHE A 283 14.01 3.92 7.18
CA PHE A 283 15.43 3.92 7.38
C PHE A 283 15.94 5.37 7.33
N PRO A 284 16.61 5.84 8.39
CA PRO A 284 17.33 7.10 8.35
C PRO A 284 18.24 7.16 7.12
N TYR A 285 18.37 8.34 6.54
CA TYR A 285 19.28 8.60 5.43
C TYR A 285 20.70 8.10 5.77
N GLU A 286 21.38 7.47 4.80
CA GLU A 286 22.67 6.79 4.97
C GLU A 286 22.75 5.64 5.98
N SER A 287 21.63 5.20 6.56
CA SER A 287 21.65 3.99 7.38
C SER A 287 21.95 2.74 6.52
N PRO A 288 22.44 1.65 7.13
CA PRO A 288 22.67 0.38 6.44
C PRO A 288 21.42 -0.16 5.72
N GLY A 289 20.23 0.03 6.30
CA GLY A 289 18.96 -0.31 5.67
C GLY A 289 18.69 0.53 4.42
N TRP A 290 18.97 1.84 4.46
CA TRP A 290 18.86 2.73 3.31
C TRP A 290 19.80 2.33 2.17
N ARG A 291 21.05 1.98 2.49
CA ARG A 291 22.06 1.55 1.48
C ARG A 291 21.66 0.24 0.82
N ALA A 292 21.22 -0.75 1.59
CA ALA A 292 20.74 -2.03 1.06
C ALA A 292 19.49 -1.85 0.17
N TRP A 293 18.53 -1.05 0.63
CA TRP A 293 17.34 -0.68 -0.15
C TRP A 293 17.73 0.00 -1.47
N LYS A 294 18.73 0.86 -1.44
CA LYS A 294 19.20 1.56 -2.63
C LYS A 294 19.88 0.64 -3.64
N LEU A 295 20.74 -0.28 -3.17
CA LEU A 295 21.35 -1.28 -4.06
C LEU A 295 20.30 -2.19 -4.70
N LEU A 296 19.21 -2.50 -3.99
CA LEU A 296 18.08 -3.24 -4.54
C LEU A 296 17.42 -2.48 -5.71
N TRP A 297 17.15 -1.19 -5.55
CA TRP A 297 16.60 -0.36 -6.62
C TRP A 297 17.55 -0.17 -7.79
N VAL A 298 18.85 -0.05 -7.54
CA VAL A 298 19.87 -0.07 -8.60
C VAL A 298 19.77 -1.37 -9.40
N GLY A 299 19.60 -2.52 -8.72
CA GLY A 299 19.31 -3.80 -9.35
C GLY A 299 18.05 -3.75 -10.23
N TYR A 300 16.97 -3.11 -9.78
CA TYR A 300 15.77 -2.93 -10.60
C TYR A 300 16.00 -2.02 -11.81
N VAL A 301 16.72 -0.91 -11.66
CA VAL A 301 17.10 -0.04 -12.78
C VAL A 301 17.88 -0.83 -13.83
N GLN A 302 18.85 -1.66 -13.41
CA GLN A 302 19.62 -2.52 -14.31
C GLN A 302 18.74 -3.53 -15.05
N ARG A 303 17.83 -4.19 -14.32
CA ARG A 303 16.88 -5.16 -14.91
C ARG A 303 15.92 -4.49 -15.90
N ILE A 304 15.38 -3.33 -15.56
CA ILE A 304 14.50 -2.54 -16.42
C ILE A 304 15.25 -2.11 -17.68
N ALA A 305 16.41 -1.48 -17.53
CA ALA A 305 17.24 -1.03 -18.65
C ALA A 305 17.63 -2.17 -19.58
N SER A 306 17.86 -3.38 -19.04
CA SER A 306 18.19 -4.56 -19.87
C SER A 306 17.08 -5.01 -20.82
N LYS A 307 15.83 -4.59 -20.57
CA LYS A 307 14.65 -4.92 -21.38
C LYS A 307 14.23 -3.76 -22.31
N LEU A 308 14.92 -2.62 -22.27
CA LEU A 308 14.61 -1.43 -23.07
C LEU A 308 15.64 -1.21 -24.17
N ASP A 309 15.19 -0.72 -25.31
CA ASP A 309 16.08 -0.22 -26.37
C ASP A 309 16.51 1.22 -26.07
N LEU A 310 17.66 1.37 -25.41
CA LEU A 310 18.21 2.67 -25.02
C LEU A 310 18.78 3.47 -26.21
N ASP A 311 18.85 2.88 -27.41
CA ASP A 311 19.26 3.57 -28.64
C ASP A 311 18.07 4.10 -29.45
N SER A 312 16.84 3.77 -29.04
CA SER A 312 15.63 4.24 -29.72
C SER A 312 15.43 5.76 -29.58
N VAL A 313 14.72 6.35 -30.55
CA VAL A 313 14.35 7.77 -30.52
C VAL A 313 13.46 8.08 -29.30
N GLU A 314 12.65 7.12 -28.87
CA GLU A 314 11.80 7.22 -27.68
C GLU A 314 12.62 7.32 -26.38
N ALA A 315 13.77 6.64 -26.32
CA ALA A 315 14.67 6.71 -25.17
C ALA A 315 15.25 8.12 -24.98
N ALA A 316 15.41 8.89 -26.06
CA ALA A 316 16.18 10.12 -26.05
C ALA A 316 15.67 11.13 -25.00
N SER A 317 14.37 11.45 -25.01
CA SER A 317 13.80 12.42 -24.06
C SER A 317 13.94 11.97 -22.59
N THR A 318 13.79 10.67 -22.34
CA THR A 318 13.93 10.09 -20.99
C THR A 318 15.37 10.15 -20.53
N LEU A 319 16.33 9.76 -21.37
CA LEU A 319 17.76 9.82 -21.07
C LEU A 319 18.24 11.26 -20.87
N GLU A 320 17.75 12.19 -21.69
CA GLU A 320 18.06 13.61 -21.53
C GLU A 320 17.60 14.17 -20.19
N ARG A 321 16.41 13.78 -19.73
CA ARG A 321 15.89 14.18 -18.41
C ARG A 321 16.67 13.53 -17.26
N ILE A 322 16.95 12.24 -17.35
CA ILE A 322 17.79 11.53 -16.36
C ILE A 322 19.14 12.24 -16.18
N LEU A 323 19.81 12.58 -17.29
CA LEU A 323 21.11 13.26 -17.28
C LEU A 323 21.02 14.74 -16.90
N ARG A 324 19.93 15.43 -17.29
CA ARG A 324 19.69 16.81 -16.85
C ARG A 324 19.52 16.84 -15.34
N ASP A 325 18.76 15.94 -14.74
CA ASP A 325 18.56 15.93 -13.30
C ASP A 325 19.86 15.64 -12.52
N GLU A 326 20.80 14.88 -13.09
CA GLU A 326 22.17 14.73 -12.56
C GLU A 326 22.97 16.05 -12.60
N SER A 327 22.66 16.93 -13.55
CA SER A 327 23.26 18.28 -13.60
C SER A 327 22.59 19.28 -12.65
N TRP A 328 21.38 18.98 -12.14
CA TRP A 328 20.59 19.83 -11.22
C TRP A 328 20.70 19.41 -9.75
N SER A 329 21.07 18.16 -9.44
CA SER A 329 21.40 17.66 -8.07
C SER A 329 22.63 18.32 -7.42
N VAL A 330 23.02 19.46 -7.96
CA VAL A 330 24.31 20.15 -7.87
C VAL A 330 24.25 21.37 -6.97
N GLN A 331 23.05 21.95 -6.78
CA GLN A 331 22.86 23.12 -5.91
C GLN A 331 22.64 22.76 -4.44
N TRP A 332 22.22 21.53 -4.19
CA TRP A 332 22.09 20.95 -2.87
C TRP A 332 23.20 19.93 -2.78
N GLU A 333 23.91 19.80 -1.67
CA GLU A 333 24.92 18.78 -1.41
C GLU A 333 24.28 17.38 -1.42
N ASN A 334 23.71 16.99 -2.57
CA ASN A 334 22.96 15.77 -2.76
C ASN A 334 23.99 14.72 -3.17
N PRO A 335 24.22 13.68 -2.35
CA PRO A 335 25.30 12.70 -2.54
C PRO A 335 25.11 11.74 -3.72
N GLU A 336 24.08 11.96 -4.53
CA GLU A 336 23.71 11.22 -5.73
C GLU A 336 24.40 11.80 -6.98
N ASP A 337 25.11 10.96 -7.75
CA ASP A 337 25.85 11.27 -9.01
C ASP A 337 25.50 10.29 -10.13
N GLY A 338 24.54 9.41 -9.90
CA GLY A 338 24.23 8.33 -10.81
C GLY A 338 25.33 7.27 -10.96
N SER A 339 26.39 7.31 -10.14
CA SER A 339 27.49 6.33 -10.17
C SER A 339 27.01 4.88 -10.09
N LEU A 340 25.93 4.62 -9.37
CA LEU A 340 25.42 3.26 -9.17
C LEU A 340 24.64 2.71 -10.38
N TYR A 341 24.04 3.56 -11.21
CA TYR A 341 23.13 3.12 -12.27
C TYR A 341 23.51 3.57 -13.67
N LEU A 342 24.13 4.75 -13.85
CA LEU A 342 24.60 5.25 -15.16
C LEU A 342 25.52 4.25 -15.89
N PRO A 343 26.49 3.58 -15.23
CA PRO A 343 27.35 2.63 -15.93
C PRO A 343 26.56 1.50 -16.58
N ALA A 344 25.52 1.01 -15.90
CA ALA A 344 24.67 -0.04 -16.45
C ALA A 344 23.82 0.44 -17.62
N LEU A 345 23.35 1.70 -17.60
CA LEU A 345 22.66 2.30 -18.74
C LEU A 345 23.61 2.40 -19.95
N PHE A 346 24.81 2.96 -19.73
CA PHE A 346 25.80 3.11 -20.79
C PHE A 346 26.24 1.77 -21.41
N ARG A 347 26.39 0.73 -20.59
CA ARG A 347 26.69 -0.63 -21.07
C ARG A 347 25.63 -1.19 -22.01
N LYS A 348 24.38 -0.74 -21.91
CA LYS A 348 23.26 -1.17 -22.76
C LYS A 348 23.06 -0.33 -24.01
N MET A 349 23.72 0.81 -24.11
CA MET A 349 23.70 1.65 -25.31
C MET A 349 24.76 1.23 -26.32
N SER A 350 24.47 1.47 -27.59
CA SER A 350 25.46 1.48 -28.66
C SER A 350 26.59 2.47 -28.35
N ARG A 351 27.77 2.24 -28.95
CA ARG A 351 28.93 3.13 -28.80
C ARG A 351 28.57 4.58 -29.14
N ARG A 352 27.78 4.79 -30.21
CA ARG A 352 27.38 6.14 -30.65
C ARG A 352 26.57 6.86 -29.59
N SER A 353 25.51 6.26 -29.08
CA SER A 353 24.65 6.88 -28.06
C SER A 353 25.38 7.05 -26.75
N ARG A 354 26.18 6.05 -26.35
CA ARG A 354 27.03 6.13 -25.16
C ARG A 354 27.94 7.35 -25.19
N LEU A 355 28.66 7.57 -26.30
CA LEU A 355 29.55 8.72 -26.45
C LEU A 355 28.80 10.05 -26.54
N LEU A 356 27.65 10.09 -27.22
CA LEU A 356 26.79 11.27 -27.28
C LEU A 356 26.38 11.74 -25.88
N TYR A 357 25.96 10.81 -25.03
CA TYR A 357 25.51 11.12 -23.68
C TYR A 357 26.67 11.30 -22.69
N ALA A 358 27.78 10.56 -22.85
CA ALA A 358 28.98 10.74 -22.03
C ALA A 358 29.55 12.16 -22.13
N ARG A 359 29.45 12.80 -23.30
CA ARG A 359 29.86 14.21 -23.49
C ARG A 359 29.06 15.21 -22.65
N ARG A 360 27.89 14.82 -22.11
CA ARG A 360 27.08 15.67 -21.23
C ARG A 360 27.46 15.51 -19.74
N LEU A 361 28.35 14.57 -19.41
CA LEU A 361 28.79 14.35 -18.04
C LEU A 361 29.91 15.33 -17.64
N ASP A 362 29.85 15.84 -16.42
CA ASP A 362 30.95 16.60 -15.82
C ASP A 362 31.97 15.65 -15.18
N PHE A 363 32.90 15.12 -15.98
CA PHE A 363 33.90 14.16 -15.53
C PHE A 363 34.76 14.64 -14.36
N ARG A 364 35.03 15.95 -14.24
CA ARG A 364 35.82 16.48 -13.11
C ARG A 364 35.15 16.20 -11.76
N ARG A 365 33.82 16.21 -11.71
CA ARG A 365 33.07 15.88 -10.49
C ARG A 365 33.18 14.41 -10.14
N TYR A 366 33.10 13.54 -11.15
CA TYR A 366 33.26 12.10 -10.95
C TYR A 366 34.65 11.75 -10.41
N GLU A 367 35.71 12.46 -10.81
CA GLU A 367 37.07 12.30 -10.26
C GLU A 367 37.17 12.67 -8.77
N VAL A 368 36.59 13.81 -8.38
CA VAL A 368 36.56 14.24 -6.98
C VAL A 368 35.80 13.21 -6.14
N ARG A 369 34.63 12.76 -6.62
CA ARG A 369 33.81 11.78 -5.89
C ARG A 369 34.48 10.40 -5.82
N LEU A 370 35.21 9.97 -6.85
CA LEU A 370 35.98 8.73 -6.83
C LEU A 370 37.06 8.78 -5.76
N THR A 371 37.74 9.92 -5.63
CA THR A 371 38.77 10.12 -4.59
C THR A 371 38.16 9.98 -3.19
N VAL A 372 37.02 10.65 -2.94
CA VAL A 372 36.32 10.55 -1.66
C VAL A 372 35.85 9.12 -1.39
N ALA A 373 35.29 8.45 -2.39
CA ALA A 373 34.79 7.08 -2.27
C ALA A 373 35.92 6.07 -1.97
N ARG A 374 37.08 6.20 -2.62
CA ARG A 374 38.26 5.35 -2.36
C ARG A 374 38.82 5.56 -0.95
N ILE A 375 38.93 6.80 -0.49
CA ILE A 375 39.34 7.09 0.89
C ILE A 375 38.38 6.44 1.89
N LYS A 376 37.08 6.51 1.62
CA LYS A 376 36.06 5.90 2.46
C LYS A 376 36.14 4.36 2.44
N LEU A 377 36.34 3.76 1.27
CA LEU A 377 36.51 2.32 1.11
C LEU A 377 37.72 1.81 1.90
N GLN A 378 38.88 2.47 1.74
CA GLN A 378 40.10 2.12 2.46
C GLN A 378 39.90 2.16 3.98
N LYS A 379 39.25 3.21 4.50
CA LYS A 379 38.93 3.30 5.94
C LYS A 379 38.07 2.14 6.43
N LEU A 380 37.08 1.72 5.63
CA LEU A 380 36.21 0.60 5.97
C LEU A 380 36.96 -0.73 5.94
N GLU A 381 37.88 -0.91 4.99
CA GLU A 381 38.75 -2.07 4.90
C GLU A 381 39.72 -2.15 6.08
N ASP A 382 40.39 -1.04 6.40
CA ASP A 382 41.29 -0.93 7.55
C ASP A 382 40.57 -1.22 8.88
N ASP A 383 39.27 -0.90 8.98
CA ASP A 383 38.46 -1.16 10.17
C ASP A 383 37.97 -2.62 10.25
N LEU A 384 37.73 -3.27 9.10
CA LEU A 384 37.28 -4.68 9.01
C LEU A 384 38.45 -5.67 9.15
N ASP A 385 39.66 -5.30 8.74
CA ASP A 385 40.88 -6.11 8.84
C ASP A 385 41.50 -6.11 10.24
N ARG A 386 40.98 -5.32 11.18
CA ARG A 386 41.45 -5.33 12.58
C ARG A 386 41.22 -6.70 13.22
N PRO A 387 42.18 -7.20 14.02
CA PRO A 387 42.05 -8.50 14.68
C PRO A 387 40.78 -8.53 15.52
N LYS A 388 39.90 -9.47 15.20
CA LYS A 388 38.59 -9.59 15.85
C LYS A 388 38.78 -9.97 17.33
N PRO A 389 38.09 -9.31 18.27
CA PRO A 389 38.19 -9.63 19.68
C PRO A 389 37.79 -11.07 19.98
N SER A 390 38.31 -11.63 21.08
CA SER A 390 38.20 -13.06 21.43
C SER A 390 36.77 -13.62 21.45
N TRP A 391 35.76 -12.78 21.71
CA TRP A 391 34.35 -13.17 21.68
C TRP A 391 33.86 -13.56 20.27
N TRP A 392 34.50 -13.10 19.19
CA TRP A 392 34.19 -13.51 17.82
C TRP A 392 34.50 -14.98 17.56
N GLN A 393 35.58 -15.51 18.13
CA GLN A 393 35.93 -16.94 18.04
C GLN A 393 35.00 -17.81 18.90
N ALA A 394 34.38 -17.23 19.93
CA ALA A 394 33.38 -17.92 20.76
C ALA A 394 32.01 -18.03 20.06
N LEU A 395 31.71 -17.15 19.09
CA LEU A 395 30.42 -17.09 18.39
C LEU A 395 30.20 -18.25 17.41
N ASP A 396 31.28 -18.71 16.75
CA ASP A 396 31.28 -19.90 15.89
C ASP A 396 30.93 -21.18 16.67
N ARG A 397 30.94 -21.11 18.01
CA ARG A 397 30.72 -22.24 18.92
C ARG A 397 29.45 -22.18 19.76
N ARG A 398 28.67 -21.07 19.79
CA ARG A 398 27.35 -21.00 20.48
C ARG A 398 26.62 -19.67 20.20
N VAL A 399 25.32 -19.75 19.88
CA VAL A 399 24.40 -18.60 19.90
C VAL A 399 24.20 -18.14 21.34
N SER A 400 25.02 -17.18 21.79
CA SER A 400 24.89 -16.57 23.12
C SER A 400 23.67 -15.65 23.19
N ARG A 401 22.92 -15.69 24.30
CA ARG A 401 21.77 -14.80 24.60
C ARG A 401 22.21 -13.43 25.14
N ASP A 402 23.48 -13.04 24.95
CA ASP A 402 24.01 -11.77 25.42
C ASP A 402 23.69 -10.63 24.44
N THR A 403 22.91 -9.67 24.93
CA THR A 403 22.45 -8.50 24.17
C THR A 403 23.61 -7.61 23.71
N SER A 404 24.72 -7.56 24.46
CA SER A 404 25.90 -6.76 24.10
C SER A 404 26.62 -7.34 22.89
N ILE A 405 26.84 -8.66 22.89
CA ILE A 405 27.44 -9.40 21.78
C ILE A 405 26.57 -9.27 20.52
N SER A 406 25.25 -9.32 20.68
CA SER A 406 24.30 -9.14 19.58
C SER A 406 24.41 -7.77 18.90
N LEU A 407 24.60 -6.69 19.66
CA LEU A 407 24.76 -5.33 19.13
C LEU A 407 26.07 -5.14 18.36
N GLU A 408 27.15 -5.76 18.82
CA GLU A 408 28.46 -5.64 18.17
C GLU A 408 28.52 -6.42 16.84
N ILE A 409 27.86 -7.59 16.78
CA ILE A 409 27.64 -8.32 15.52
C ILE A 409 26.83 -7.49 14.54
N ILE A 410 25.75 -6.85 15.00
CA ILE A 410 24.92 -5.99 14.16
C ILE A 410 25.79 -4.87 13.54
N ARG A 411 26.62 -4.19 14.34
CA ARG A 411 27.52 -3.14 13.85
C ARG A 411 28.50 -3.63 12.78
N GLU A 412 29.05 -4.83 12.92
CA GLU A 412 29.98 -5.39 11.93
C GLU A 412 29.26 -5.79 10.63
N ILE A 413 28.05 -6.34 10.71
CA ILE A 413 27.19 -6.57 9.53
C ILE A 413 26.86 -5.24 8.85
N GLU A 414 26.61 -4.18 9.62
CA GLU A 414 26.33 -2.85 9.10
C GLU A 414 27.53 -2.22 8.37
N LYS A 415 28.75 -2.38 8.91
CA LYS A 415 29.99 -1.96 8.24
C LYS A 415 30.23 -2.74 6.95
N ALA A 416 30.01 -4.05 6.94
CA ALA A 416 30.12 -4.87 5.74
C ALA A 416 29.16 -4.39 4.64
N LYS A 417 27.89 -4.11 4.97
CA LYS A 417 26.92 -3.54 4.03
C LYS A 417 27.32 -2.15 3.52
N GLU A 418 27.94 -1.33 4.37
CA GLU A 418 28.48 -0.04 3.96
C GLU A 418 29.63 -0.19 2.97
N ARG A 419 30.54 -1.13 3.24
CA ARG A 419 31.66 -1.45 2.34
C ARG A 419 31.14 -1.86 0.96
N ASP A 420 30.22 -2.82 0.89
CA ASP A 420 29.64 -3.28 -0.38
C ASP A 420 29.03 -2.13 -1.19
N TYR A 421 28.32 -1.23 -0.51
CA TYR A 421 27.75 -0.04 -1.14
C TYR A 421 28.81 0.92 -1.68
N VAL A 422 29.86 1.21 -0.90
CA VAL A 422 30.93 2.12 -1.31
C VAL A 422 31.76 1.49 -2.43
N GLU A 423 32.00 0.19 -2.40
CA GLU A 423 32.71 -0.55 -3.44
C GLU A 423 31.96 -0.48 -4.78
N GLN A 424 30.65 -0.73 -4.79
CA GLN A 424 29.82 -0.55 -6.00
C GLN A 424 29.86 0.88 -6.50
N LYS A 425 29.91 1.86 -5.60
CA LYS A 425 30.05 3.28 -5.96
C LYS A 425 31.40 3.56 -6.64
N VAL A 426 32.51 3.09 -6.06
CA VAL A 426 33.87 3.22 -6.62
C VAL A 426 33.91 2.62 -8.03
N LYS A 427 33.44 1.38 -8.18
CA LYS A 427 33.41 0.69 -9.48
C LYS A 427 32.61 1.47 -10.53
N GLY A 428 31.43 1.96 -10.16
CA GLY A 428 30.60 2.73 -11.06
C GLY A 428 31.24 4.07 -11.48
N LEU A 429 31.91 4.75 -10.56
CA LEU A 429 32.66 5.98 -10.85
C LEU A 429 33.84 5.72 -11.80
N GLU A 430 34.56 4.61 -11.62
CA GLU A 430 35.64 4.19 -12.51
C GLU A 430 35.13 3.90 -13.92
N GLU A 431 34.04 3.15 -14.04
CA GLU A 431 33.40 2.87 -15.34
C GLU A 431 32.95 4.15 -16.05
N ILE A 432 32.39 5.13 -15.32
CA ILE A 432 32.03 6.43 -15.89
C ILE A 432 33.27 7.17 -16.38
N LEU A 433 34.33 7.22 -15.59
CA LEU A 433 35.57 7.91 -15.99
C LEU A 433 36.27 7.23 -17.17
N GLN A 434 36.11 5.92 -17.33
CA GLN A 434 36.59 5.23 -18.53
C GLN A 434 35.93 5.76 -19.82
N LEU A 435 34.66 6.17 -19.76
CA LEU A 435 33.97 6.79 -20.90
C LEU A 435 34.61 8.09 -21.35
N ARG A 436 35.29 8.82 -20.44
CA ARG A 436 36.06 10.02 -20.80
C ARG A 436 37.18 9.68 -21.77
N HIS A 437 37.90 8.58 -21.51
CA HIS A 437 38.97 8.11 -22.39
C HIS A 437 38.42 7.68 -23.74
N GLU A 438 37.31 6.93 -23.76
CA GLU A 438 36.63 6.54 -25.00
C GLU A 438 36.18 7.76 -25.81
N ALA A 439 35.62 8.79 -25.16
CA ALA A 439 35.16 10.01 -25.81
C ALA A 439 36.28 10.93 -26.30
N ALA A 440 37.45 10.91 -25.64
CA ALA A 440 38.62 11.70 -26.03
C ALA A 440 39.37 11.09 -27.23
N VAL A 441 39.29 9.77 -27.42
CA VAL A 441 39.92 9.06 -28.54
C VAL A 441 39.06 9.12 -29.82
N ASP A 442 37.75 9.36 -29.69
CA ASP A 442 36.77 9.45 -30.81
C ASP A 442 36.55 10.89 -31.32
N VAL A 443 37.58 11.74 -31.21
CA VAL A 443 37.59 13.09 -31.80
C VAL A 443 38.26 12.99 -33.19
N PRO A 444 37.60 13.41 -34.28
CA PRO A 444 38.22 13.46 -35.62
C PRO A 444 39.49 14.29 -35.68
#